data_AF-A0AAW8C3J5-F1
#
_entry.id   AF-A0AAW8C3J5-F1
#
_cell.length_a   1.000
_cell.length_b   1.000
_cell.length_c   1.000
_cell.angle_alpha   90.00
_cell.angle_beta   90.00
_cell.angle_gamma   90.00
#
_symmetry.space_group_name_H-M   'P 1'
#
loop_
_entity.id
_entity.type
_entity.pdbx_description
1 polymer ?
#
loop_
_entity_poly.entity_id
_entity_poly.type
_entity_poly.pdbx_seq_one_letter_code
_entity_poly.pdbx_strand_id
1 'polypeptide(L)'
;MQQALRTGIVPERHELARLLGKNIDDIPEPDNEAANQETRSKPEDPDAEAFRARYHAMVNEKIIDWLDEHPEHGKHVPAEPRQRIEDDCRRQIQHQWAFHRRRLAEQDED
;
A
#
# COMPACT_ATOMS: atom_id res chain seq x y z
N MET A 1 20.50 33.49 5.07
CA MET A 1 20.34 32.38 6.04
C MET A 1 19.31 31.40 5.49
N GLN A 2 19.73 30.38 4.73
CA GLN A 2 18.84 29.40 4.07
C GLN A 2 19.29 27.98 4.43
N GLN A 3 19.02 27.53 5.65
CA GLN A 3 19.45 26.19 6.12
C GLN A 3 18.32 25.30 6.66
N ALA A 4 17.05 25.70 6.56
CA ALA A 4 15.94 25.00 7.22
C ALA A 4 15.10 24.07 6.33
N LEU A 5 15.60 23.61 5.17
CA LEU A 5 14.87 22.69 4.28
C LEU A 5 15.52 21.30 4.15
N ARG A 6 16.54 20.99 4.96
CA ARG A 6 17.36 19.77 4.79
C ARG A 6 17.16 18.68 5.85
N THR A 7 16.33 18.95 6.83
CA THR A 7 15.81 17.96 7.79
C THR A 7 14.34 17.80 7.43
N GLY A 8 13.86 16.60 7.11
CA GLY A 8 12.43 16.36 6.81
C GLY A 8 11.49 16.55 8.01
N ILE A 9 11.80 17.50 8.89
CA ILE A 9 11.07 17.89 10.08
C ILE A 9 10.39 19.21 9.74
N VAL A 10 9.06 19.17 9.62
CA VAL A 10 8.26 20.37 9.38
C VAL A 10 8.26 21.21 10.67
N PRO A 11 8.65 22.51 10.62
CA PRO A 11 8.61 23.39 11.79
C PRO A 11 7.19 23.58 12.33
N GLU A 12 7.08 23.79 13.65
CA GLU A 12 5.81 24.06 14.34
C GLU A 12 5.14 25.35 13.79
N ARG A 13 3.80 25.42 13.85
CA ARG A 13 3.01 26.54 13.27
C ARG A 13 3.44 27.93 13.76
N HIS A 14 3.86 28.04 15.02
CA HIS A 14 4.36 29.30 15.58
C HIS A 14 5.64 29.78 14.88
N GLU A 15 6.52 28.85 14.51
CA GLU A 15 7.74 29.14 13.77
C GLU A 15 7.44 29.52 12.33
N LEU A 16 6.48 28.84 11.68
CA LEU A 16 6.01 29.18 10.35
C LEU A 16 5.37 30.59 10.31
N ALA A 17 4.55 30.93 11.30
CA ALA A 17 3.95 32.25 11.45
C ALA A 17 5.01 33.35 11.52
N ARG A 18 6.04 33.17 12.37
CA ARG A 18 7.17 34.11 12.45
C ARG A 18 7.97 34.21 11.16
N LEU A 19 8.28 33.09 10.51
CA LEU A 19 9.06 33.06 9.27
C LEU A 19 8.34 33.72 8.09
N LEU A 20 7.02 33.54 8.03
CA LEU A 20 6.18 34.08 6.96
C LEU A 20 5.67 35.50 7.27
N GLY A 21 5.92 36.03 8.46
CA GLY A 21 5.42 37.34 8.90
C GLY A 21 3.90 37.40 9.02
N LYS A 22 3.26 36.25 9.25
CA LYS A 22 1.80 36.08 9.30
C LYS A 22 1.35 35.77 10.73
N ASN A 23 0.10 36.07 11.05
CA ASN A 23 -0.50 35.61 12.31
C ASN A 23 -0.71 34.10 12.26
N ILE A 24 -0.61 33.42 13.41
CA ILE A 24 -0.77 31.96 13.50
C ILE A 24 -2.14 31.46 13.01
N ASP A 25 -3.18 32.30 13.13
CA ASP A 25 -4.53 32.04 12.61
C ASP A 25 -4.58 31.98 11.07
N ASP A 26 -3.64 32.65 10.39
CA ASP A 26 -3.50 32.63 8.92
C ASP A 26 -2.63 31.45 8.43
N ILE A 27 -1.95 30.75 9.36
CA ILE A 27 -1.24 29.52 9.05
C ILE A 27 -2.25 28.38 9.13
N PRO A 28 -2.55 27.67 8.03
CA PRO A 28 -3.44 26.51 8.09
C PRO A 28 -2.93 25.55 9.15
N GLU A 29 -3.82 24.99 9.95
CA GLU A 29 -3.44 23.88 10.82
C GLU A 29 -2.76 22.83 9.94
N PRO A 30 -1.65 22.21 10.37
CA PRO A 30 -1.15 21.04 9.68
C PRO A 30 -2.34 20.11 9.66
N ASP A 31 -2.84 19.88 8.45
CA ASP A 31 -3.91 18.94 8.20
C ASP A 31 -3.44 17.66 8.88
N ASN A 32 -4.05 17.34 10.02
CA ASN A 32 -3.90 16.04 10.59
C ASN A 32 -4.64 15.15 9.61
N GLU A 33 -3.94 14.78 8.53
CA GLU A 33 -4.35 13.83 7.51
C GLU A 33 -4.41 12.43 8.16
N ALA A 34 -5.25 12.30 9.18
CA ALA A 34 -6.17 11.18 9.31
C ALA A 34 -7.33 11.30 8.28
N ALA A 35 -7.31 12.33 7.42
CA ALA A 35 -7.92 12.23 6.11
C ALA A 35 -7.14 11.20 5.28
N ASN A 36 -7.69 9.99 5.16
CA ASN A 36 -7.85 9.29 3.87
C ASN A 36 -7.92 7.77 4.05
N GLN A 37 -9.01 7.23 4.63
CA GLN A 37 -9.56 5.92 4.22
C GLN A 37 -11.07 5.84 4.48
N GLU A 38 -11.83 6.90 4.14
CA GLU A 38 -13.21 6.68 3.70
C GLU A 38 -13.23 6.94 2.19
N THR A 39 -12.43 6.15 1.46
CA THR A 39 -12.78 5.90 0.06
C THR A 39 -14.16 5.27 0.13
N ARG A 40 -15.17 6.06 -0.17
CA ARG A 40 -16.50 5.62 -0.56
C ARG A 40 -16.31 4.56 -1.65
N SER A 41 -16.12 3.30 -1.23
CA SER A 41 -15.93 2.19 -2.13
C SER A 41 -17.18 2.15 -2.98
N LYS A 42 -17.05 2.53 -4.26
CA LYS A 42 -17.85 1.92 -5.31
C LYS A 42 -17.91 0.42 -4.98
N PRO A 43 -19.06 -0.26 -5.14
CA PRO A 43 -19.13 -1.69 -4.87
C PRO A 43 -17.93 -2.31 -5.55
N GLU A 44 -16.97 -2.75 -4.75
CA GLU A 44 -15.76 -3.35 -5.27
C GLU A 44 -16.27 -4.61 -5.94
N ASP A 45 -15.92 -4.75 -7.21
CA ASP A 45 -16.24 -5.93 -7.99
C ASP A 45 -15.96 -7.16 -7.09
N PRO A 46 -16.97 -7.99 -6.76
CA PRO A 46 -16.82 -9.02 -5.73
C PRO A 46 -15.72 -10.02 -6.11
N ASP A 47 -15.47 -10.20 -7.40
CA ASP A 47 -14.31 -10.95 -7.88
C ASP A 47 -13.00 -10.24 -7.55
N ALA A 48 -12.90 -8.91 -7.62
CA ALA A 48 -11.71 -8.19 -7.18
C ALA A 48 -11.36 -8.42 -5.70
N GLU A 49 -12.36 -8.48 -4.81
CA GLU A 49 -12.12 -8.82 -3.39
C GLU A 49 -11.64 -10.27 -3.24
N ALA A 50 -12.26 -11.22 -3.94
CA ALA A 50 -11.85 -12.62 -3.94
C ALA A 50 -10.41 -12.81 -4.45
N PHE A 51 -10.01 -12.08 -5.49
CA PHE A 51 -8.64 -12.13 -6.01
C PHE A 51 -7.63 -11.50 -5.05
N ARG A 52 -7.98 -10.45 -4.30
CA ARG A 52 -7.12 -9.91 -3.22
C ARG A 52 -6.95 -10.91 -2.09
N ALA A 53 -8.05 -11.51 -1.61
CA ALA A 53 -7.99 -12.54 -0.58
C ALA A 53 -7.10 -13.72 -1.03
N ARG A 54 -7.25 -14.14 -2.29
CA ARG A 54 -6.43 -15.18 -2.90
C ARG A 54 -4.96 -14.80 -2.98
N TYR A 55 -4.63 -13.56 -3.36
CA TYR A 55 -3.26 -13.07 -3.34
C TYR A 55 -2.63 -13.18 -1.95
N HIS A 56 -3.33 -12.71 -0.91
CA HIS A 56 -2.82 -12.78 0.46
C HIS A 56 -2.63 -14.22 0.94
N ALA A 57 -3.55 -15.13 0.59
CA ALA A 57 -3.42 -16.55 0.88
C ALA A 57 -2.15 -17.13 0.23
N MET A 58 -1.94 -16.89 -1.07
CA MET A 58 -0.76 -17.38 -1.80
C MET A 58 0.55 -16.85 -1.21
N VAL A 59 0.62 -15.56 -0.88
CA VAL A 59 1.80 -14.96 -0.24
C VAL A 59 2.07 -15.62 1.12
N ASN A 60 1.02 -15.84 1.92
CA ASN A 60 1.16 -16.46 3.23
C ASN A 60 1.62 -17.92 3.12
N GLU A 61 1.07 -18.70 2.19
CA GLU A 61 1.51 -20.07 1.92
C GLU A 61 2.99 -20.12 1.52
N LYS A 62 3.41 -19.22 0.61
CA LYS A 62 4.82 -19.14 0.19
C LYS A 62 5.76 -18.67 1.29
N ILE A 63 5.29 -17.79 2.18
CA ILE A 63 6.04 -17.38 3.37
C ILE A 63 6.22 -18.57 4.32
N ILE A 64 5.18 -19.37 4.54
CA ILE A 64 5.24 -20.57 5.38
C ILE A 64 6.23 -21.59 4.80
N ASP A 65 6.11 -21.87 3.50
CA ASP A 65 6.99 -22.77 2.74
C ASP A 65 8.46 -22.33 2.87
N TRP A 66 8.73 -21.04 2.63
CA TRP A 66 10.07 -20.49 2.77
C TRP A 66 10.62 -20.58 4.21
N LEU A 67 9.78 -20.37 5.22
CA LEU A 67 10.19 -20.49 6.63
C LEU A 67 10.45 -21.95 7.05
N ASP A 68 9.76 -22.91 6.43
CA ASP A 68 10.01 -24.34 6.63
C ASP A 68 11.36 -24.76 6.03
N GLU A 69 11.70 -24.22 4.85
CA GLU A 69 13.01 -24.40 4.21
C GLU A 69 14.16 -23.70 4.97
N HIS A 70 13.85 -22.62 5.70
CA HIS A 70 14.81 -21.75 6.39
C HIS A 70 14.51 -21.60 7.89
N PRO A 71 14.61 -22.68 8.69
CA PRO A 71 14.28 -22.65 10.10
C PRO A 71 15.19 -21.71 10.92
N GLU A 72 16.39 -21.36 10.43
CA GLU A 72 17.30 -20.39 11.05
C GLU A 72 16.69 -18.99 11.19
N HIS A 73 15.71 -18.67 10.36
CA HIS A 73 15.00 -17.40 10.36
C HIS A 73 13.75 -17.40 11.27
N GLY A 74 13.39 -18.54 11.85
CA GLY A 74 12.33 -18.69 12.83
C GLY A 74 10.95 -18.30 12.29
N LYS A 75 10.49 -17.08 12.60
CA LYS A 75 9.19 -16.54 12.13
C LYS A 75 9.34 -15.32 11.23
N HIS A 76 10.57 -14.95 10.87
CA HIS A 76 10.85 -13.68 10.22
C HIS A 76 11.49 -13.88 8.85
N VAL A 77 10.76 -13.56 7.79
CA VAL A 77 11.28 -13.58 6.43
C VAL A 77 12.06 -12.27 6.15
N PRO A 78 13.34 -12.33 5.73
CA PRO A 78 14.09 -11.15 5.31
C PRO A 78 13.43 -10.41 4.13
N ALA A 79 13.76 -9.14 3.95
CA ALA A 79 13.09 -8.28 2.97
C ALA A 79 13.23 -8.78 1.52
N GLU A 80 14.40 -9.29 1.12
CA GLU A 80 14.65 -9.79 -0.23
C GLU A 80 13.80 -11.02 -0.62
N PRO A 81 13.82 -12.14 0.14
CA PRO A 81 12.98 -13.30 -0.15
C PRO A 81 11.49 -12.96 -0.06
N ARG A 82 11.10 -12.12 0.91
CA ARG A 82 9.72 -11.64 1.02
C ARG A 82 9.29 -10.90 -0.25
N GLN A 83 10.10 -9.97 -0.73
CA GLN A 83 9.80 -9.21 -1.95
C GLN A 83 9.71 -10.11 -3.19
N ARG A 84 10.56 -11.14 -3.29
CA ARG A 84 10.49 -12.12 -4.39
C ARG A 84 9.19 -12.92 -4.35
N ILE A 85 8.78 -13.39 -3.17
CA ILE A 85 7.51 -14.10 -2.97
C ILE A 85 6.33 -13.20 -3.37
N GLU A 86 6.32 -11.95 -2.91
CA GLU A 86 5.27 -10.99 -3.25
C GLU A 86 5.23 -10.69 -4.75
N ASP A 87 6.38 -10.52 -5.41
CA ASP A 87 6.45 -10.27 -6.85
C ASP A 87 5.93 -11.46 -7.67
N ASP A 88 6.30 -12.69 -7.30
CA ASP A 88 5.81 -13.91 -7.95
C ASP A 88 4.29 -14.05 -7.81
N CYS A 89 3.78 -13.94 -6.58
CA CYS A 89 2.34 -14.01 -6.30
C CYS A 89 1.57 -12.91 -7.03
N ARG A 90 2.15 -11.70 -7.13
CA ARG A 90 1.56 -10.58 -7.87
C ARG A 90 1.45 -10.87 -9.36
N ARG A 91 2.50 -11.43 -9.98
CA ARG A 91 2.45 -11.80 -11.40
C ARG A 91 1.40 -12.87 -11.67
N GLN A 92 1.33 -13.88 -10.80
CA GLN A 92 0.34 -14.95 -10.93
C GLN A 92 -1.09 -14.42 -10.81
N ILE A 93 -1.39 -13.60 -9.80
CA ILE A 93 -2.76 -13.09 -9.60
C ILE A 93 -3.18 -12.14 -10.72
N GLN A 94 -2.26 -11.33 -11.25
CA GLN A 94 -2.52 -10.46 -12.40
C GLN A 94 -2.85 -11.26 -13.67
N HIS A 95 -2.11 -12.34 -13.93
CA HIS A 95 -2.38 -13.21 -15.07
C HIS A 95 -3.76 -13.86 -14.95
N GLN A 96 -4.09 -14.40 -13.76
CA GLN A 96 -5.40 -15.01 -13.53
C GLN A 96 -6.54 -14.00 -13.65
N TRP A 97 -6.34 -12.77 -13.15
CA TRP A 97 -7.33 -11.70 -13.27
C TRP A 97 -7.57 -11.32 -14.73
N ALA A 98 -6.51 -11.17 -15.53
CA ALA A 98 -6.62 -10.90 -16.96
C ALA A 98 -7.39 -12.00 -17.69
N PHE A 99 -7.12 -13.27 -17.36
CA PHE A 99 -7.84 -14.40 -17.93
C PHE A 99 -9.33 -14.41 -17.53
N HIS A 100 -9.62 -14.18 -16.24
CA HIS A 100 -10.99 -14.10 -15.73
C HIS A 100 -11.79 -12.99 -16.42
N ARG A 101 -11.21 -11.79 -16.54
CA ARG A 101 -11.84 -10.66 -17.24
C ARG A 101 -12.10 -10.94 -18.71
N ARG A 102 -11.18 -11.62 -19.40
CA ARG A 102 -11.38 -12.02 -20.79
C ARG A 102 -12.58 -12.98 -20.93
N ARG A 103 -12.66 -13.96 -20.03
CA ARG A 103 -13.76 -14.93 -20.02
C ARG A 103 -15.12 -14.28 -19.76
N LEU A 104 -15.18 -13.28 -18.86
CA LEU A 104 -16.41 -12.51 -18.63
C LEU A 104 -16.83 -11.75 -19.90
N ALA A 105 -15.90 -11.06 -20.54
CA ALA A 105 -16.19 -10.34 -21.79
C ALA A 105 -16.74 -11.26 -22.89
N GLU A 106 -16.21 -12.49 -23.01
CA GLU A 106 -16.71 -13.50 -23.97
C GLU A 106 -18.10 -14.05 -23.62
N GLN A 107 -18.55 -13.93 -22.35
CA GLN A 107 -19.88 -14.40 -21.90
C GLN A 107 -20.96 -13.32 -21.99
N ASP A 108 -20.59 -12.04 -21.98
CA ASP A 108 -21.51 -10.91 -22.14
C ASP A 108 -21.92 -10.68 -23.63
N GLU A 109 -21.26 -11.32 -24.59
CA GLU A 109 -21.51 -11.19 -26.04
C GLU A 109 -22.48 -12.25 -26.63
N ASP A 110 -22.98 -13.19 -25.82
CA ASP A 110 -24.00 -14.22 -26.18
C ASP A 110 -25.39 -13.88 -25.61
#